data_AF-A0A438CTB5-F1
#
_entry.id   AF-A0A438CTB5-F1
#
_cell.length_a   1.000
_cell.length_b   1.000
_cell.length_c   1.000
_cell.angle_alpha   90.00
_cell.angle_beta   90.00
_cell.angle_gamma   90.00
#
_symmetry.space_group_name_H-M   'P 1'
#
loop_
_entity.id
_entity.type
_entity.pdbx_description
1 polymer ?
#
loop_
_entity_poly.entity_id
_entity_poly.type
_entity_poly.pdbx_seq_one_letter_code
_entity_poly.pdbx_strand_id
1 'polypeptide(L)'
;MKEAKWCWDNIKFKVGKGTRVKFWTDQWCGNATLSQNFPQLFELAVHRNATVNEMWDSSIGQGGWNLRFHRDFNDWELDLIRGLLNMLRDFSISSKKDAVLWKGGGHGKYGVKVAYNVLACYQCMHLSD
;
A
#
# COMPACT_ATOMS: atom_id res chain seq x y z
N MET A 1 -19.82 -1.96 -9.02
CA MET A 1 -19.25 -2.84 -7.96
C MET A 1 -18.21 -3.84 -8.50
N LYS A 2 -18.49 -4.57 -9.60
CA LYS A 2 -17.52 -5.51 -10.22
C LYS A 2 -16.29 -4.81 -10.83
N GLU A 3 -16.48 -3.64 -11.43
CA GLU A 3 -15.40 -2.86 -12.05
C GLU A 3 -14.43 -2.30 -11.01
N ALA A 4 -14.95 -1.70 -9.94
CA ALA A 4 -14.12 -1.23 -8.82
C ALA A 4 -13.26 -2.35 -8.22
N LYS A 5 -13.84 -3.54 -8.00
CA LYS A 5 -13.06 -4.71 -7.52
C LYS A 5 -11.95 -5.09 -8.49
N TRP A 6 -12.25 -5.16 -9.80
CA TRP A 6 -11.24 -5.42 -10.81
C TRP A 6 -10.12 -4.38 -10.80
N CYS A 7 -10.45 -3.10 -10.62
CA CYS A 7 -9.46 -2.03 -10.49
C CYS A 7 -8.49 -2.31 -9.35
N TRP A 8 -9.02 -2.51 -8.14
CA TRP A 8 -8.21 -2.78 -6.95
C TRP A 8 -7.36 -4.04 -7.09
N ASP A 9 -7.87 -5.07 -7.75
CA ASP A 9 -7.13 -6.31 -8.00
C ASP A 9 -5.95 -6.11 -8.99
N ASN A 10 -6.04 -5.14 -9.91
CA ASN A 10 -5.09 -4.96 -11.03
C ASN A 10 -4.16 -3.72 -10.92
N ILE A 11 -4.30 -2.93 -9.87
CA ILE A 11 -3.42 -1.78 -9.61
C ILE A 11 -2.40 -2.07 -8.51
N LYS A 12 -1.26 -1.40 -8.59
CA LYS A 12 -0.23 -1.31 -7.56
C LYS A 12 0.14 0.16 -7.41
N PHE A 13 0.35 0.63 -6.20
CA PHE A 13 0.77 2.00 -5.96
C PHE A 13 2.30 2.12 -5.94
N LYS A 14 2.80 3.17 -6.58
CA LYS A 14 4.16 3.64 -6.43
C LYS A 14 4.13 4.84 -5.49
N VAL A 15 4.72 4.66 -4.31
CA VAL A 15 4.77 5.70 -3.28
C VAL A 15 5.68 6.84 -3.76
N GLY A 16 5.14 8.06 -3.69
CA GLY A 16 5.85 9.32 -3.80
C GLY A 16 5.83 10.00 -2.43
N LYS A 17 4.96 10.99 -2.26
CA LYS A 17 4.71 11.67 -0.96
C LYS A 17 4.04 10.75 0.06
N GLY A 18 3.33 9.72 -0.39
CA GLY A 18 2.62 8.76 0.43
C GLY A 18 1.29 9.26 1.00
N THR A 19 0.77 10.40 0.53
CA THR A 19 -0.43 11.04 1.08
C THR A 19 -1.74 10.40 0.62
N ARG A 20 -1.71 9.59 -0.44
CA ARG A 20 -2.91 8.93 -1.00
C ARG A 20 -2.88 7.41 -0.88
N VAL A 21 -1.76 6.85 -0.49
CA VAL A 21 -1.55 5.39 -0.41
C VAL A 21 -1.74 4.95 1.03
N LYS A 22 -2.67 4.04 1.30
CA LYS A 22 -2.89 3.42 2.61
C LYS A 22 -1.77 2.44 2.93
N PHE A 23 -1.17 2.59 4.10
CA PHE A 23 -0.01 1.81 4.51
C PHE A 23 -0.32 0.30 4.54
N TRP A 24 -1.42 -0.09 5.18
CA TRP A 24 -1.74 -1.51 5.38
C TRP A 24 -2.51 -2.16 4.24
N THR A 25 -3.45 -1.43 3.64
CA THR A 25 -4.49 -1.99 2.77
C THR A 25 -4.25 -1.79 1.29
N ASP A 26 -3.36 -0.87 0.90
CA ASP A 26 -3.00 -0.71 -0.50
C ASP A 26 -1.78 -1.55 -0.84
N GLN A 27 -1.74 -2.07 -2.07
CA GLN A 27 -0.57 -2.77 -2.55
C GLN A 27 0.46 -1.78 -3.07
N TRP A 28 1.45 -1.46 -2.25
CA TRP A 28 2.56 -0.57 -2.61
C TRP A 28 3.93 -1.17 -2.31
N CYS A 29 4.00 -2.06 -1.32
CA CYS A 29 5.19 -2.81 -0.92
C CYS A 29 5.04 -4.29 -1.31
N GLY A 30 5.92 -4.81 -2.17
CA GLY A 30 5.87 -6.22 -2.60
C GLY A 30 4.70 -6.57 -3.54
N ASN A 31 4.21 -7.81 -3.44
CA ASN A 31 3.21 -8.41 -4.35
C ASN A 31 1.80 -8.52 -3.76
N ALA A 32 1.62 -8.18 -2.49
CA ALA A 32 0.37 -8.21 -1.75
C ALA A 32 0.31 -7.00 -0.80
N THR A 33 -0.83 -6.76 -0.15
CA THR A 33 -0.92 -5.69 0.86
C THR A 33 -0.14 -6.10 2.12
N LEU A 34 0.32 -5.12 2.91
CA LEU A 34 0.98 -5.43 4.19
C LEU A 34 0.04 -6.15 5.16
N SER A 35 -1.27 -5.86 5.12
CA SER A 35 -2.27 -6.58 5.91
C SER A 35 -2.44 -8.05 5.52
N GLN A 36 -2.21 -8.39 4.24
CA GLN A 36 -2.24 -9.79 3.78
C GLN A 36 -0.95 -10.54 4.17
N ASN A 37 0.20 -9.87 4.11
CA ASN A 37 1.48 -10.47 4.49
C ASN A 37 1.64 -10.60 6.01
N PHE A 38 1.06 -9.68 6.79
CA PHE A 38 1.18 -9.61 8.24
C PHE A 38 -0.19 -9.41 8.92
N PRO A 39 -1.10 -10.39 8.82
CA PRO A 39 -2.46 -10.25 9.38
C PRO A 39 -2.44 -10.00 10.89
N GLN A 40 -1.55 -10.68 11.63
CA GLN A 40 -1.42 -10.50 13.08
C GLN A 40 -0.95 -9.09 13.46
N LEU A 41 0.04 -8.54 12.74
CA LEU A 41 0.50 -7.16 12.99
C LEU A 41 -0.57 -6.14 12.61
N PHE A 42 -1.33 -6.40 11.56
CA PHE A 42 -2.43 -5.54 11.15
C PHE A 42 -3.54 -5.47 12.21
N GLU A 43 -3.89 -6.58 12.83
CA GLU A 43 -4.84 -6.61 13.96
C GLU A 43 -4.35 -5.79 15.15
N LEU A 44 -3.04 -5.83 15.41
CA LEU A 44 -2.41 -5.07 16.48
C LEU A 44 -2.18 -3.60 16.12
N ALA A 45 -2.24 -3.20 14.84
CA ALA A 45 -1.93 -1.85 14.41
C ALA A 45 -2.98 -0.83 14.90
N VAL A 46 -2.54 0.25 15.53
CA VAL A 46 -3.40 1.36 15.96
C VAL A 46 -3.98 2.08 14.74
N HIS A 47 -3.12 2.33 13.75
CA HIS A 47 -3.44 3.15 12.58
C HIS A 47 -3.65 2.31 11.32
N ARG A 48 -4.67 1.43 11.32
CA ARG A 48 -4.98 0.52 10.19
C ARG A 48 -5.30 1.23 8.87
N ASN A 49 -5.89 2.42 8.96
CA ASN A 49 -6.33 3.21 7.80
C ASN A 49 -5.43 4.43 7.52
N ALA A 50 -4.26 4.51 8.16
CA ALA A 50 -3.30 5.58 7.89
C ALA A 50 -2.66 5.44 6.51
N THR A 51 -2.28 6.58 5.96
CA THR A 51 -1.51 6.70 4.75
C THR A 51 -0.02 6.42 5.01
N VAL A 52 0.73 6.13 3.94
CA VAL A 52 2.17 5.92 4.04
C VAL A 52 2.88 7.15 4.60
N ASN A 53 2.40 8.35 4.27
CA ASN A 53 2.94 9.60 4.79
C ASN A 53 2.75 9.75 6.30
N GLU A 54 1.55 9.45 6.81
CA GLU A 54 1.24 9.52 8.25
C GLU A 54 2.04 8.49 9.07
N MET A 55 2.42 7.38 8.44
CA MET A 55 3.25 6.33 9.06
C MET A 55 4.76 6.62 8.95
N TRP A 56 5.16 7.68 8.25
CA TRP A 56 6.56 8.07 8.07
C TRP A 56 6.91 9.29 8.91
N ASP A 57 7.95 9.18 9.72
CA ASP A 57 8.51 10.28 10.50
C ASP A 57 9.77 10.81 9.80
N SER A 58 9.67 12.01 9.21
CA SER A 58 10.79 12.69 8.55
C SER A 58 11.72 13.41 9.53
N SER A 59 11.38 13.51 10.82
CA SER A 59 12.20 14.21 11.82
C SER A 59 13.39 13.38 12.30
N ILE A 60 13.39 12.07 12.03
CA ILE A 60 14.40 11.12 12.53
C ILE A 60 15.45 10.85 11.45
N GLY A 61 16.54 11.61 11.43
CA GLY A 61 17.70 11.34 10.55
C GLY A 61 17.34 11.29 9.05
N GLN A 62 17.46 10.11 8.43
CA GLN A 62 17.06 9.87 7.02
C GLN A 62 15.54 9.61 6.85
N GLY A 63 14.78 9.72 7.95
CA GLY A 63 13.39 9.34 8.08
C GLY A 63 13.21 7.89 8.54
N GLY A 64 12.09 7.59 9.18
CA GLY A 64 11.79 6.25 9.70
C GLY A 64 10.30 5.95 9.81
N TRP A 65 9.98 4.67 10.00
CA TRP A 65 8.60 4.20 10.15
C TRP A 65 8.11 4.35 11.59
N ASN A 66 7.02 5.10 11.78
CA ASN A 66 6.33 5.28 13.05
C ASN A 66 5.21 4.24 13.20
N LEU A 67 5.59 2.99 13.48
CA LEU A 67 4.65 1.89 13.66
C LEU A 67 4.13 1.85 15.10
N ARG A 68 2.80 1.96 15.28
CA ARG A 68 2.15 1.92 16.60
C ARG A 68 1.22 0.72 16.73
N PHE A 69 1.37 -0.01 17.83
CA PHE A 69 0.60 -1.21 18.12
C PHE A 69 -0.12 -1.08 19.48
N HIS A 70 -1.25 -1.77 19.66
CA HIS A 70 -2.09 -1.66 20.85
C HIS A 70 -1.46 -2.29 22.12
N ARG A 71 -0.44 -3.13 21.96
CA ARG A 71 0.31 -3.77 23.03
C ARG A 71 1.72 -4.09 22.56
N ASP A 72 2.57 -4.48 23.50
CA ASP A 72 3.87 -5.06 23.21
C ASP A 72 3.74 -6.42 22.52
N PHE A 73 4.83 -6.84 21.88
CA PHE A 73 4.92 -8.09 21.14
C PHE A 73 5.28 -9.26 22.05
N ASN A 74 4.68 -10.42 21.78
CA ASN A 74 5.17 -11.68 22.31
C ASN A 74 6.40 -12.17 21.52
N ASP A 75 7.16 -13.10 22.08
CA ASP A 75 8.39 -13.62 21.45
C ASP A 75 8.15 -14.16 20.03
N TRP A 76 7.03 -14.84 19.78
CA TRP A 76 6.68 -15.36 18.46
C TRP A 76 6.26 -14.29 17.44
N GLU A 77 5.87 -13.09 17.90
CA GLU A 77 5.53 -11.96 17.02
C GLU A 77 6.77 -11.15 16.60
N LEU A 78 7.90 -11.35 17.30
CA LEU A 78 9.15 -10.64 17.01
C LEU A 78 9.68 -10.94 15.61
N ASP A 79 9.49 -12.16 15.11
CA ASP A 79 9.91 -12.51 13.74
C ASP A 79 9.01 -11.87 12.68
N LEU A 80 7.73 -11.63 12.99
CA LEU A 80 6.82 -10.91 12.09
C LEU A 80 7.22 -9.44 11.95
N ILE A 81 7.50 -8.75 13.07
CA ILE A 81 7.93 -7.35 13.01
C ILE A 81 9.29 -7.19 12.32
N ARG A 82 10.22 -8.14 12.53
CA ARG A 82 11.49 -8.18 11.77
C ARG A 82 11.24 -8.34 10.27
N GLY A 83 10.33 -9.24 9.88
CA GLY A 83 9.94 -9.41 8.48
C GLY A 83 9.34 -8.14 7.88
N LEU A 84 8.48 -7.45 8.62
CA LEU A 84 7.89 -6.17 8.20
C LEU A 84 8.95 -5.10 7.99
N LEU A 85 9.82 -4.88 8.98
CA LEU A 85 10.89 -3.90 8.89
C LEU A 85 11.86 -4.19 7.75
N ASN A 86 12.16 -5.47 7.49
CA ASN A 86 13.01 -5.85 6.36
C ASN A 86 12.37 -5.52 5.01
N MET A 87 11.06 -5.77 4.85
CA MET A 87 10.34 -5.36 3.62
C MET A 87 10.28 -3.84 3.45
N LEU A 88 10.25 -3.10 4.54
CA LEU A 88 10.15 -1.64 4.55
C LEU A 88 11.50 -0.93 4.39
N ARG A 89 12.63 -1.65 4.52
CA ARG A 89 13.98 -1.09 4.60
C ARG A 89 14.36 -0.22 3.39
N ASP A 90 13.93 -0.63 2.20
CA ASP A 90 14.31 0.05 0.94
C ASP A 90 13.28 1.11 0.52
N PHE A 91 12.31 1.42 1.38
CA PHE A 91 11.26 2.39 1.11
C PHE A 91 11.46 3.67 1.91
N SER A 92 11.36 4.79 1.21
CA SER A 92 11.29 6.13 1.79
C SER A 92 10.28 6.97 1.01
N ILE A 93 9.68 7.96 1.67
CA ILE A 93 8.87 8.95 0.96
C ILE A 93 9.77 9.87 0.12
N SER A 94 9.22 10.41 -0.96
CA SER A 94 9.89 11.39 -1.82
C SER A 94 8.98 12.60 -2.07
N SER A 95 9.54 13.67 -2.65
CA SER A 95 8.74 14.86 -3.01
C SER A 95 7.81 14.65 -4.21
N LYS A 96 7.93 13.53 -4.93
CA LYS A 96 7.13 13.20 -6.12
C LYS A 96 5.70 12.83 -5.72
N LYS A 97 4.72 13.04 -6.60
CA LYS A 97 3.34 12.59 -6.36
C LYS A 97 3.27 11.06 -6.35
N ASP A 98 2.33 10.53 -5.57
CA ASP A 98 1.97 9.10 -5.64
C ASP A 98 1.47 8.77 -7.04
N ALA A 99 1.82 7.58 -7.52
CA ALA A 99 1.44 7.12 -8.85
C ALA A 99 0.80 5.74 -8.77
N VAL A 100 -0.08 5.47 -9.73
CA VAL A 100 -0.71 4.16 -9.90
C VAL A 100 -0.01 3.43 -11.04
N LEU A 101 0.46 2.23 -10.74
CA LEU A 101 1.04 1.31 -11.69
C LEU A 101 0.02 0.21 -11.99
N TRP A 102 -0.16 -0.06 -13.26
CA TRP A 102 -0.97 -1.19 -13.69
C TRP A 102 -0.13 -2.45 -13.63
N LYS A 103 -0.63 -3.51 -12.98
CA LYS A 103 0.06 -4.81 -12.93
C LYS A 103 0.20 -5.44 -14.32
N GLY A 104 -0.58 -4.95 -15.29
CA GLY A 104 -0.52 -5.36 -16.69
C GLY A 104 -1.25 -6.67 -16.93
N GLY A 105 -2.12 -6.67 -17.94
CA GLY A 105 -2.50 -7.92 -18.60
C GLY A 105 -1.34 -8.34 -19.48
N GLY A 106 -0.58 -9.36 -19.04
CA GLY A 106 0.27 -10.10 -19.96
C GLY A 106 -0.58 -10.60 -21.13
N HIS A 107 -0.02 -10.54 -22.34
CA HIS A 107 -0.59 -11.02 -23.61
C HIS A 107 -1.52 -10.04 -24.36
N GLY A 108 -0.94 -8.95 -24.89
CA GLY A 108 -1.03 -8.59 -26.33
C GLY A 108 -2.40 -8.35 -27.00
N LYS A 109 -3.53 -8.35 -26.29
CA LYS A 109 -4.86 -8.02 -26.84
C LYS A 109 -5.58 -7.07 -25.90
N TYR A 110 -5.28 -5.78 -26.02
CA TYR A 110 -6.08 -4.74 -25.37
C TYR A 110 -7.45 -4.68 -26.07
N GLY A 111 -8.41 -5.49 -25.60
CA GLY A 111 -9.80 -5.35 -26.01
C GLY A 111 -10.41 -4.07 -25.45
N VAL A 112 -11.43 -3.52 -26.12
CA VAL A 112 -12.21 -2.34 -25.70
C VAL A 112 -12.62 -2.40 -24.21
N LYS A 113 -12.87 -3.61 -23.71
CA LYS A 113 -13.19 -3.89 -22.30
C LYS A 113 -12.09 -3.49 -21.32
N VAL A 114 -10.81 -3.70 -21.66
CA VAL A 114 -9.68 -3.30 -20.80
C VAL A 114 -9.57 -1.78 -20.75
N ALA A 115 -9.75 -1.09 -21.89
CA ALA A 115 -9.74 0.37 -21.94
C ALA A 115 -10.90 0.99 -21.14
N TYR A 116 -12.11 0.42 -21.24
CA TYR A 116 -13.26 0.86 -20.45
C TYR A 116 -13.03 0.65 -18.95
N ASN A 117 -12.53 -0.52 -18.55
CA ASN A 117 -12.22 -0.79 -17.15
C ASN A 117 -11.16 0.19 -16.62
N VAL A 118 -10.12 0.49 -17.41
CA VAL A 118 -9.09 1.47 -17.03
C VAL A 118 -9.69 2.85 -16.79
N LEU A 119 -10.58 3.33 -17.67
CA LEU A 119 -11.29 4.60 -17.50
C LEU A 119 -12.20 4.59 -16.25
N ALA A 120 -12.93 3.51 -16.03
CA ALA A 120 -13.76 3.33 -14.84
C ALA A 120 -12.92 3.35 -13.54
N CYS A 121 -11.72 2.77 -13.57
CA CYS A 121 -10.80 2.83 -12.43
C CYS A 121 -10.31 4.25 -12.15
N TYR A 122 -9.96 5.02 -13.19
CA TYR A 122 -9.58 6.42 -13.01
C TYR A 122 -10.70 7.24 -12.35
N GLN A 123 -11.96 7.00 -12.74
CA GLN A 123 -13.11 7.65 -12.11
C GLN A 123 -13.32 7.21 -10.65
N CYS A 124 -13.24 5.92 -10.34
CA CYS A 124 -13.33 5.45 -8.94
C CYS A 124 -12.25 6.05 -8.04
N MET A 125 -11.02 6.23 -8.56
CA MET A 125 -9.89 6.79 -7.81
C MET A 125 -9.97 8.32 -7.61
N HIS A 126 -10.77 9.03 -8.40
CA HIS A 126 -11.03 10.47 -8.20
C HIS A 126 -12.26 10.75 -7.34
N LEU A 127 -13.17 9.79 -7.21
CA LEU A 127 -14.35 9.89 -6.34
C LEU A 127 -14.07 9.49 -4.88
N SER A 128 -12.85 9.06 -4.57
CA SER A 128 -12.40 8.72 -3.22
C SER A 128 -11.53 9.82 -2.57
N ASP A 129 -11.33 10.94 -3.28
CA ASP A 129 -10.82 12.21 -2.75
C ASP A 129 -12.01 13.06 -2.23
#